data_AF-A0A800F3B0-F1
#
_entry.id   AF-A0A800F3B0-F1
#
_cell.length_a   1.000
_cell.length_b   1.000
_cell.length_c   1.000
_cell.angle_alpha   90.00
_cell.angle_beta   90.00
_cell.angle_gamma   90.00
#
_symmetry.space_group_name_H-M   'P 1'
#
loop_
_entity.id
_entity.type
_entity.pdbx_description
1 polymer ?
#
loop_
_entity_poly.entity_id
_entity_poly.type
_entity_poly.pdbx_seq_one_letter_code
_entity_poly.pdbx_strand_id
1 'polypeptide(L)'
;MQLKERIKSIIYAFPIQLFMVHLKKHQLLIFFWILLGMLSCGVIGTKFGVQYLFLDPEYQGQVGFLSFMFLGLGFGALFITWNITTYILNSYRFSFLGSLNKPFSKYCLNNFIVPFIFASVYLIKLTHFQIFFERVELLTFFIRLSGLLFGFAIFCAFAFAYFFKTNTNISKLLGFEQLDPDLKYKKVKPSNLFINKTNDDDDWHVRNYLSGWYTVRPVRETGHYDQKALKMVFAQNHVNALVIELIFFITLIGLSFLDDYVIFRIPAGASMLLLFSIIIMFLGAFAYWLRGWRYFVMILFLLIANYVVQHPFFEYKHLAYGLDYGPTPSKYNDYSLESLCTKKIINEDIESGIEILENWKKESATKINPKPKMILINSSGGGVRSSLWNVLVMQKVDSILKGNLMRNTALITGASGGMLGAAYYRELYLKKLKGEKVN
;
A
#
# COMPACT_ATOMS: atom_id res chain seq x y z
N MET A 1 14.36 40.69 -21.54
CA MET A 1 15.16 40.38 -20.32
C MET A 1 14.30 39.82 -19.19
N GLN A 2 13.15 40.42 -18.87
CA GLN A 2 12.25 39.98 -17.78
C GLN A 2 11.67 38.56 -17.93
N LEU A 3 11.33 38.11 -19.15
CA LEU A 3 10.80 36.75 -19.37
C LEU A 3 11.84 35.66 -19.08
N LYS A 4 13.11 35.87 -19.51
CA LYS A 4 14.21 34.93 -19.23
C LYS A 4 14.48 34.80 -17.73
N GLU A 5 14.41 35.91 -16.97
CA GLU A 5 14.58 35.86 -15.51
C GLU A 5 13.38 35.25 -14.79
N ARG A 6 12.14 35.46 -15.26
CA ARG A 6 10.96 34.75 -14.73
C ARG A 6 11.04 33.24 -14.98
N ILE A 7 11.45 32.81 -16.17
CA ILE A 7 11.64 31.40 -16.50
C ILE A 7 12.72 30.77 -15.61
N LYS A 8 13.87 31.43 -15.45
CA LYS A 8 14.91 30.97 -14.52
C LYS A 8 14.40 30.90 -13.08
N SER A 9 13.61 31.88 -12.64
CA SER A 9 13.02 31.90 -11.30
C SER A 9 12.12 30.68 -11.03
N ILE A 10 11.33 30.26 -12.03
CA ILE A 10 10.47 29.08 -11.94
C ILE A 10 11.30 27.79 -11.98
N ILE A 11 12.23 27.68 -12.94
CA ILE A 11 13.08 26.49 -13.08
C ILE A 11 13.86 26.27 -11.78
N TYR A 12 14.53 27.30 -11.25
CA TYR A 12 15.31 27.23 -10.01
C TYR A 12 14.46 27.42 -8.75
N ALA A 13 13.14 27.27 -8.83
CA ALA A 13 12.30 27.20 -7.65
C ALA A 13 12.51 25.86 -6.94
N PHE A 14 12.50 25.89 -5.60
CA PHE A 14 12.77 24.73 -4.77
C PHE A 14 11.87 23.52 -5.07
N PRO A 15 10.55 23.66 -5.32
CA PRO A 15 9.70 22.53 -5.68
C PRO A 15 10.13 21.83 -6.97
N ILE A 16 10.48 22.62 -7.99
CA ILE A 16 10.91 22.10 -9.29
C ILE A 16 12.27 21.41 -9.15
N GLN A 17 13.20 22.03 -8.44
CA GLN A 17 14.52 21.44 -8.21
C GLN A 17 14.44 20.15 -7.39
N LEU A 18 13.57 20.08 -6.37
CA LEU A 18 13.31 18.83 -5.63
C LEU A 18 12.76 17.74 -6.54
N PHE A 19 11.78 18.07 -7.39
CA PHE A 19 11.22 17.12 -8.34
C PHE A 19 12.29 16.59 -9.31
N MET A 20 13.15 17.45 -9.83
CA MET A 20 14.27 17.05 -10.69
C MET A 20 15.29 16.17 -9.95
N VAL A 21 15.55 16.44 -8.67
CA VAL A 21 16.39 15.56 -7.83
C VAL A 21 15.77 14.18 -7.69
N HIS A 22 14.46 14.08 -7.49
CA HIS A 22 13.79 12.77 -7.38
C HIS A 22 13.90 11.96 -8.67
N LEU A 23 13.70 12.60 -9.83
CA LEU A 23 13.84 11.94 -11.13
C LEU A 23 15.29 11.53 -11.43
N LYS A 24 16.27 12.33 -11.02
CA LYS A 24 17.70 12.06 -11.31
C LYS A 24 18.32 11.08 -10.32
N LYS A 25 17.93 11.12 -9.04
CA LYS A 25 18.62 10.41 -7.95
C LYS A 25 17.74 9.42 -7.19
N HIS A 26 16.42 9.43 -7.34
CA HIS A 26 15.52 8.57 -6.54
C HIS A 26 14.46 7.87 -7.40
N GLN A 27 14.87 7.34 -8.56
CA GLN A 27 13.98 6.68 -9.52
C GLN A 27 13.19 5.52 -8.90
N LEU A 28 13.83 4.76 -8.01
CA LEU A 28 13.18 3.63 -7.37
C LEU A 28 12.02 4.08 -6.45
N LEU A 29 12.19 5.18 -5.71
CA LEU A 29 11.10 5.71 -4.88
C LEU A 29 9.94 6.24 -5.75
N ILE A 30 10.26 6.90 -6.87
CA ILE A 30 9.26 7.35 -7.86
C ILE A 30 8.53 6.17 -8.49
N PHE A 31 9.24 5.08 -8.80
CA PHE A 31 8.63 3.86 -9.32
C PHE A 31 7.53 3.33 -8.38
N PHE A 32 7.74 3.33 -7.06
CA PHE A 32 6.70 2.90 -6.12
C PHE A 32 5.48 3.83 -6.08
N TRP A 33 5.65 5.15 -6.25
CA TRP A 33 4.52 6.06 -6.44
C TRP A 33 3.73 5.77 -7.72
N ILE A 34 4.43 5.50 -8.82
CA ILE A 34 3.80 5.16 -10.11
C ILE A 34 3.07 3.81 -10.00
N LEU A 35 3.71 2.80 -9.41
CA LEU A 35 3.11 1.47 -9.20
C LEU A 35 1.85 1.57 -8.35
N LEU A 36 1.89 2.32 -7.24
CA LEU A 36 0.71 2.55 -6.41
C LEU A 36 -0.39 3.27 -7.19
N GLY A 37 -0.05 4.25 -8.02
CA GLY A 37 -0.99 4.95 -8.91
C GLY A 37 -1.63 4.03 -9.93
N MET A 38 -0.84 3.13 -10.53
CA MET A 38 -1.34 2.14 -11.49
C MET A 38 -2.30 1.14 -10.83
N LEU A 39 -2.04 0.73 -9.58
CA LEU A 39 -2.93 -0.16 -8.82
C LEU A 39 -4.22 0.56 -8.41
N SER A 40 -4.13 1.77 -7.86
CA SER A 40 -5.30 2.53 -7.38
C SER A 40 -6.20 2.99 -8.53
N CYS A 41 -5.65 3.24 -9.71
CA CYS A 41 -6.39 3.65 -10.90
C CYS A 41 -6.85 2.49 -11.78
N GLY A 42 -6.53 1.25 -11.42
CA GLY A 42 -6.93 0.05 -12.17
C GLY A 42 -6.24 -0.15 -13.50
N VAL A 43 -5.02 0.34 -13.67
CA VAL A 43 -4.15 0.00 -14.79
C VAL A 43 -3.58 -1.41 -14.59
N ILE A 44 -3.25 -1.75 -13.34
CA ILE A 44 -2.78 -3.08 -12.93
C ILE A 44 -3.78 -3.68 -11.93
N GLY A 45 -3.98 -5.00 -12.00
CA GLY A 45 -4.81 -5.70 -11.01
C GLY A 45 -6.32 -5.55 -11.22
N THR A 46 -6.78 -4.99 -12.34
CA THR A 46 -8.20 -4.75 -12.65
C THR A 46 -9.03 -6.04 -12.63
N LYS A 47 -8.50 -7.13 -13.17
CA LYS A 47 -9.16 -8.45 -13.18
C LYS A 47 -9.38 -9.02 -11.77
N PHE A 48 -8.55 -8.59 -10.81
CA PHE A 48 -8.64 -8.99 -9.41
C PHE A 48 -9.39 -7.97 -8.55
N GLY A 49 -9.81 -6.84 -9.13
CA GLY A 49 -10.53 -5.80 -8.41
C GLY A 49 -9.67 -4.95 -7.46
N VAL A 50 -8.34 -4.91 -7.65
CA VAL A 50 -7.43 -4.20 -6.73
C VAL A 50 -7.78 -2.71 -6.59
N GLN A 51 -8.22 -2.06 -7.67
CA GLN A 51 -8.65 -0.66 -7.65
C GLN A 51 -9.79 -0.39 -6.65
N TYR A 52 -10.69 -1.36 -6.43
CA TYR A 52 -11.85 -1.19 -5.54
C TYR A 52 -11.41 -1.06 -4.07
N LEU A 53 -10.26 -1.62 -3.70
CA LEU A 53 -9.69 -1.46 -2.36
C LEU A 53 -9.41 0.00 -2.01
N PHE A 54 -9.19 0.85 -3.01
CA PHE A 54 -8.96 2.29 -2.87
C PHE A 54 -10.19 3.12 -3.21
N LEU A 55 -10.91 2.76 -4.29
CA LEU A 55 -12.03 3.55 -4.79
C LEU A 55 -13.32 3.34 -3.99
N ASP A 56 -13.46 2.20 -3.30
CA ASP A 56 -14.60 1.83 -2.47
C ASP A 56 -14.13 1.05 -1.23
N PRO A 57 -13.32 1.68 -0.36
CA PRO A 57 -12.74 1.00 0.79
C PRO A 57 -13.83 0.51 1.73
N GLU A 58 -13.75 -0.75 2.17
CA GLU A 58 -14.68 -1.32 3.13
C GLU A 58 -14.08 -1.33 4.54
N TYR A 59 -14.87 -0.92 5.52
CA TYR A 59 -14.56 -1.10 6.94
C TYR A 59 -15.77 -1.74 7.63
N GLN A 60 -15.57 -2.92 8.21
CA GLN A 60 -16.63 -3.66 8.94
C GLN A 60 -17.90 -3.91 8.11
N GLY A 61 -17.78 -4.28 6.83
CA GLY A 61 -18.96 -4.52 5.98
C GLY A 61 -19.57 -3.27 5.36
N GLN A 62 -19.02 -2.07 5.63
CA GLN A 62 -19.62 -0.81 5.21
C GLN A 62 -18.64 0.12 4.51
N VAL A 63 -19.16 0.81 3.50
CA VAL A 63 -18.44 1.91 2.83
C VAL A 63 -19.08 3.24 3.25
N GLY A 64 -18.33 4.00 4.04
CA GLY A 64 -18.77 5.28 4.60
C GLY A 64 -17.63 6.15 5.11
N PHE A 65 -17.96 7.13 5.95
CA PHE A 65 -16.99 8.09 6.47
C PHE A 65 -15.76 7.41 7.11
N LEU A 66 -15.96 6.42 7.99
CA LEU A 66 -14.86 5.75 8.69
C LEU A 66 -13.95 4.97 7.76
N SER A 67 -14.50 4.25 6.79
CA SER A 67 -13.70 3.52 5.79
C SER A 67 -12.79 4.44 4.99
N PHE A 68 -13.32 5.60 4.55
CA PHE A 68 -12.53 6.61 3.85
C PHE A 68 -11.58 7.35 4.80
N MET A 69 -11.94 7.55 6.07
CA MET A 69 -11.05 8.12 7.07
C MET A 69 -9.80 7.27 7.30
N PHE A 70 -9.94 5.95 7.45
CA PHE A 70 -8.77 5.07 7.56
C PHE A 70 -7.93 5.06 6.29
N LEU A 71 -8.57 5.08 5.12
CA LEU A 71 -7.84 5.26 3.86
C LEU A 71 -7.06 6.59 3.84
N GLY A 72 -7.69 7.67 4.31
CA GLY A 72 -7.08 8.99 4.47
C GLY A 72 -5.88 9.00 5.41
N LEU A 73 -5.97 8.30 6.55
CA LEU A 73 -4.83 8.08 7.45
C LEU A 73 -3.68 7.37 6.72
N GLY A 74 -3.98 6.36 5.89
CA GLY A 74 -2.99 5.68 5.04
C GLY A 74 -2.32 6.62 4.03
N PHE A 75 -3.07 7.50 3.36
CA PHE A 75 -2.49 8.51 2.46
C PHE A 75 -1.63 9.51 3.24
N GLY A 76 -2.06 9.91 4.45
CA GLY A 76 -1.29 10.78 5.33
C GLY A 76 0.04 10.15 5.75
N ALA A 77 0.01 8.86 6.12
CA ALA A 77 1.20 8.07 6.43
C ALA A 77 2.17 8.01 5.26
N LEU A 78 1.68 7.71 4.06
CA LEU A 78 2.49 7.69 2.85
C LEU A 78 3.11 9.06 2.55
N PHE A 79 2.32 10.13 2.67
CA PHE A 79 2.78 11.50 2.44
C PHE A 79 3.90 11.91 3.42
N ILE A 80 3.69 11.66 4.72
CA ILE A 80 4.69 12.01 5.74
C ILE A 80 5.96 11.15 5.56
N THR A 81 5.81 9.84 5.32
CA THR A 81 6.94 8.93 5.11
C THR A 81 7.77 9.37 3.90
N TRP A 82 7.13 9.66 2.77
CA TRP A 82 7.80 10.21 1.59
C TRP A 82 8.61 11.47 1.90
N ASN A 83 8.02 12.39 2.67
CA ASN A 83 8.69 13.63 3.04
C ASN A 83 9.86 13.41 4.00
N ILE A 84 9.71 12.54 5.00
CA ILE A 84 10.79 12.19 5.93
C ILE A 84 11.94 11.53 5.17
N THR A 85 11.65 10.45 4.44
CA THR A 85 12.65 9.68 3.70
C THR A 85 13.42 10.57 2.73
N THR A 86 12.72 11.38 1.93
CA THR A 86 13.40 12.25 0.97
C THR A 86 14.10 13.44 1.63
N TYR A 87 13.63 13.93 2.78
CA TYR A 87 14.33 14.94 3.56
C TYR A 87 15.67 14.39 4.06
N ILE A 88 15.70 13.18 4.63
CA ILE A 88 16.95 12.54 5.07
C ILE A 88 17.93 12.39 3.90
N LEU A 89 17.44 11.96 2.75
CA LEU A 89 18.26 11.72 1.55
C LEU A 89 18.78 12.97 0.86
N ASN A 90 18.10 14.12 1.00
CA ASN A 90 18.40 15.31 0.20
C ASN A 90 18.71 16.58 0.99
N SER A 91 18.43 16.65 2.30
CA SER A 91 18.57 17.90 3.06
C SER A 91 19.98 18.48 3.03
N TYR A 92 21.01 17.63 2.98
CA TYR A 92 22.41 18.08 2.88
C TYR A 92 22.73 18.82 1.57
N ARG A 93 21.97 18.58 0.50
CA ARG A 93 22.14 19.25 -0.82
C ARG A 93 21.56 20.66 -0.85
N PHE A 94 20.76 20.98 0.16
CA PHE A 94 20.01 22.22 0.27
C PHE A 94 20.35 22.89 1.60
N SER A 95 21.61 23.32 1.72
CA SER A 95 22.18 23.91 2.95
C SER A 95 21.36 25.06 3.52
N PHE A 96 20.66 25.83 2.67
CA PHE A 96 19.75 26.90 3.08
C PHE A 96 18.62 26.45 4.03
N LEU A 97 18.18 25.19 3.96
CA LEU A 97 17.13 24.66 4.84
C LEU A 97 17.51 24.75 6.32
N GLY A 98 18.79 24.53 6.65
CA GLY A 98 19.28 24.58 8.03
C GLY A 98 19.23 25.98 8.67
N SER A 99 19.17 27.03 7.83
CA SER A 99 19.00 28.43 8.25
C SER A 99 17.54 28.84 8.47
N LEU A 100 16.59 28.02 8.01
CA LEU A 100 15.16 28.33 8.08
C LEU A 100 14.55 27.93 9.43
N ASN A 101 13.53 28.67 9.84
CA ASN A 101 12.64 28.23 10.91
C ASN A 101 11.77 27.08 10.41
N LYS A 102 11.73 25.99 11.19
CA LYS A 102 10.98 24.75 10.91
C LYS A 102 11.38 24.12 9.56
N PRO A 103 12.64 23.66 9.38
CA PRO A 103 13.18 23.18 8.11
C PRO A 103 12.33 22.09 7.45
N PHE A 104 11.91 21.09 8.23
CA PHE A 104 11.11 19.97 7.73
C PHE A 104 9.77 20.42 7.12
N SER A 105 9.03 21.31 7.78
CA SER A 105 7.75 21.79 7.24
C SER A 105 7.90 22.61 5.97
N LYS A 106 8.98 23.38 5.84
CA LYS A 106 9.30 24.09 4.59
C LYS A 106 9.67 23.10 3.49
N TYR A 107 10.41 22.05 3.84
CA TYR A 107 10.70 20.96 2.92
C TYR A 107 9.41 20.29 2.42
N CYS A 108 8.51 19.87 3.31
CA CYS A 108 7.23 19.25 2.94
C CYS A 108 6.39 20.13 2.02
N LEU A 109 6.31 21.43 2.32
CA LEU A 109 5.56 22.39 1.52
C LEU A 109 6.11 22.49 0.08
N ASN A 110 7.42 22.33 -0.11
CA ASN A 110 8.03 22.41 -1.44
C ASN A 110 8.10 21.03 -2.12
N ASN A 111 8.04 19.94 -1.37
CA ASN A 111 8.06 18.57 -1.87
C ASN A 111 6.66 18.02 -2.20
N PHE A 112 5.78 18.89 -2.70
CA PHE A 112 4.37 18.55 -2.92
C PHE A 112 4.08 17.92 -4.30
N ILE A 113 4.94 18.12 -5.30
CA ILE A 113 4.62 17.81 -6.71
C ILE A 113 4.25 16.33 -6.91
N VAL A 114 5.06 15.39 -6.40
CA VAL A 114 4.80 13.94 -6.57
C VAL A 114 3.51 13.52 -5.84
N PRO A 115 3.33 13.80 -4.54
CA PRO A 115 2.08 13.49 -3.86
C PRO A 115 0.86 14.17 -4.49
N PHE A 116 1.00 15.42 -4.96
CA PHE A 116 -0.09 16.19 -5.55
C PHE A 116 -0.55 15.62 -6.89
N ILE A 117 0.39 15.22 -7.76
CA ILE A 117 0.05 14.55 -9.02
C ILE A 117 -0.73 13.27 -8.75
N PHE A 118 -0.22 12.43 -7.85
CA PHE A 118 -0.86 11.17 -7.48
C PHE A 118 -2.24 11.40 -6.85
N ALA A 119 -2.35 12.32 -5.87
CA ALA A 119 -3.62 12.64 -5.22
C ALA A 119 -4.64 13.19 -6.23
N SER A 120 -4.21 14.03 -7.17
CA SER A 120 -5.08 14.60 -8.21
C SER A 120 -5.64 13.51 -9.12
N VAL A 121 -4.78 12.62 -9.62
CA VAL A 121 -5.20 11.48 -10.46
C VAL A 121 -6.13 10.55 -9.69
N TYR A 122 -5.78 10.22 -8.46
CA TYR A 122 -6.61 9.39 -7.59
C TYR A 122 -7.98 10.01 -7.32
N LEU A 123 -8.06 11.29 -6.96
CA LEU A 123 -9.32 11.98 -6.70
C LEU A 123 -10.19 12.05 -7.96
N ILE A 124 -9.62 12.31 -9.13
CA ILE A 124 -10.37 12.26 -10.40
C ILE A 124 -10.97 10.87 -10.62
N LYS A 125 -10.20 9.80 -10.39
CA LYS A 125 -10.68 8.42 -10.52
C LYS A 125 -11.73 8.08 -9.47
N LEU A 126 -11.55 8.51 -8.22
CA LEU A 126 -12.51 8.33 -7.14
C LEU A 126 -13.84 9.01 -7.44
N THR A 127 -13.81 10.28 -7.86
CA THR A 127 -15.01 11.04 -8.25
C THR A 127 -15.70 10.37 -9.42
N HIS A 128 -14.94 9.98 -10.46
CA HIS A 128 -15.52 9.30 -11.61
C HIS A 128 -16.20 7.99 -11.21
N PHE A 129 -15.53 7.19 -10.38
CA PHE A 129 -16.03 5.91 -9.90
C PHE A 129 -17.31 6.06 -9.05
N GLN A 130 -17.27 6.90 -8.01
CA GLN A 130 -18.37 7.05 -7.06
C GLN A 130 -19.62 7.67 -7.72
N ILE A 131 -19.46 8.67 -8.60
CA ILE A 131 -20.59 9.40 -9.20
C ILE A 131 -21.14 8.67 -10.43
N PHE A 132 -20.29 8.21 -11.35
CA PHE A 132 -20.78 7.65 -12.63
C PHE A 132 -20.96 6.14 -12.60
N PHE A 133 -20.11 5.40 -11.88
CA PHE A 133 -20.18 3.93 -11.83
C PHE A 133 -21.10 3.45 -10.70
N GLU A 134 -20.82 3.84 -9.46
CA GLU A 134 -21.63 3.45 -8.30
C GLU A 134 -22.93 4.28 -8.16
N ARG A 135 -23.03 5.42 -8.85
CA ARG A 135 -24.19 6.33 -8.82
C ARG A 135 -24.57 6.74 -7.40
N VAL A 136 -23.56 6.97 -6.56
CA VAL A 136 -23.75 7.38 -5.17
C VAL A 136 -24.35 8.79 -5.13
N GLU A 137 -25.28 9.00 -4.20
CA GLU A 137 -25.84 10.33 -3.94
C GLU A 137 -24.74 11.35 -3.59
N LEU A 138 -24.86 12.58 -4.11
CA LEU A 138 -23.87 13.64 -3.91
C LEU A 138 -23.54 13.89 -2.43
N LEU A 139 -24.54 13.90 -1.55
CA LEU A 139 -24.32 14.10 -0.11
C LEU A 139 -23.44 12.98 0.47
N THR A 140 -23.76 11.73 0.15
CA THR A 140 -22.99 10.56 0.58
C THR A 140 -21.57 10.58 0.02
N PHE A 141 -21.39 10.99 -1.24
CA PHE A 141 -20.07 11.20 -1.83
C PHE A 141 -19.26 12.24 -1.05
N PHE A 142 -19.85 13.39 -0.70
CA PHE A 142 -19.14 14.42 0.07
C PHE A 142 -18.82 13.98 1.51
N ILE A 143 -19.66 13.15 2.14
CA ILE A 143 -19.36 12.54 3.44
C ILE A 143 -18.17 11.59 3.34
N ARG A 144 -18.13 10.74 2.30
CA ARG A 144 -16.99 9.84 2.06
C ARG A 144 -15.71 10.64 1.79
N LEU A 145 -15.79 11.66 0.95
CA LEU A 145 -14.66 12.55 0.64
C LEU A 145 -14.18 13.33 1.86
N SER A 146 -15.08 13.80 2.72
CA SER A 146 -14.70 14.50 3.96
C SER A 146 -14.01 13.55 4.94
N GLY A 147 -14.44 12.29 5.02
CA GLY A 147 -13.74 11.24 5.77
C GLY A 147 -12.29 11.09 5.31
N LEU A 148 -12.07 10.94 4.00
CA LEU A 148 -10.73 10.85 3.41
C LEU A 148 -9.84 12.04 3.78
N LEU A 149 -10.34 13.27 3.56
CA LEU A 149 -9.60 14.48 3.84
C LEU A 149 -9.32 14.66 5.34
N PHE A 150 -10.28 14.30 6.17
CA PHE A 150 -10.17 14.36 7.63
C PHE A 150 -9.10 13.40 8.15
N GLY A 151 -9.10 12.15 7.69
CA GLY A 151 -8.06 11.18 8.03
C GLY A 151 -6.66 11.65 7.62
N PHE A 152 -6.52 12.15 6.38
CA PHE A 152 -5.27 12.71 5.90
C PHE A 152 -4.78 13.89 6.76
N ALA A 153 -5.69 14.83 7.08
CA ALA A 153 -5.38 16.00 7.88
C ALA A 153 -4.98 15.65 9.32
N ILE A 154 -5.68 14.70 9.95
CA ILE A 154 -5.36 14.22 11.30
C ILE A 154 -3.94 13.65 11.34
N PHE A 155 -3.60 12.76 10.40
CA PHE A 155 -2.28 12.14 10.38
C PHE A 155 -1.17 13.20 10.22
N CYS A 156 -1.36 14.12 9.26
CA CYS A 156 -0.42 15.22 9.04
C CYS A 156 -0.31 16.11 10.28
N ALA A 157 -1.43 16.42 10.95
CA ALA A 157 -1.45 17.25 12.16
C ALA A 157 -0.63 16.61 13.28
N PHE A 158 -0.79 15.31 13.54
CA PHE A 158 0.02 14.59 14.54
C PHE A 158 1.52 14.60 14.18
N ALA A 159 1.86 14.31 12.93
CA ALA A 159 3.25 14.33 12.47
C ALA A 159 3.87 15.73 12.61
N PHE A 160 3.19 16.78 12.17
CA PHE A 160 3.68 18.15 12.28
C PHE A 160 3.72 18.65 13.72
N ALA A 161 2.78 18.26 14.58
CA ALA A 161 2.80 18.60 16.00
C ALA A 161 4.08 18.05 16.68
N TYR A 162 4.44 16.79 16.38
CA TYR A 162 5.71 16.23 16.83
C TYR A 162 6.91 17.05 16.33
N PHE A 163 7.01 17.27 15.01
CA PHE A 163 8.14 18.01 14.43
C PHE A 163 8.21 19.45 14.92
N PHE A 164 7.08 20.13 15.17
CA PHE A 164 7.11 21.48 15.73
C PHE A 164 7.65 21.51 17.15
N LYS A 165 7.42 20.45 17.94
CA LYS A 165 7.97 20.33 19.29
C LYS A 165 9.47 19.98 19.27
N THR A 166 9.90 19.11 18.36
CA THR A 166 11.25 18.53 18.37
C THR A 166 12.24 19.22 17.42
N ASN A 167 11.77 20.00 16.44
CA ASN A 167 12.64 20.69 15.48
C ASN A 167 13.61 21.64 16.18
N THR A 168 14.88 21.49 15.82
CA THR A 168 15.94 22.44 16.14
C THR A 168 16.31 23.20 14.88
N ASN A 169 16.58 24.49 15.03
CA ASN A 169 17.16 25.35 13.99
C ASN A 169 18.49 25.90 14.51
N ILE A 170 19.27 26.52 13.61
CA ILE A 170 20.59 27.04 13.96
C ILE A 170 20.53 28.08 15.10
N SER A 171 19.45 28.86 15.20
CA SER A 171 19.26 29.82 16.30
C SER A 171 19.02 29.16 17.65
N LYS A 172 18.32 28.02 17.69
CA LYS A 172 18.07 27.24 18.91
C LYS A 172 19.31 26.45 19.32
N LEU A 173 20.07 25.92 18.35
CA LEU A 173 21.34 25.22 18.61
C LEU A 173 22.42 26.16 19.17
N LEU A 174 22.47 27.40 18.70
CA LEU A 174 23.44 28.41 19.14
C LEU A 174 22.96 29.25 20.35
N GLY A 175 21.79 28.96 20.93
CA GLY A 175 21.29 29.62 22.14
C GLY A 175 20.80 31.07 21.95
N PHE A 176 20.54 31.52 20.72
CA PHE A 176 20.11 32.89 20.42
C PHE A 176 18.59 33.12 20.54
N GLU A 177 17.88 32.35 21.37
CA GLU A 177 16.43 32.47 21.54
C GLU A 177 16.01 33.78 22.24
N GLN A 178 16.89 34.42 23.02
CA GLN A 178 16.58 35.61 23.83
C GLN A 178 17.03 36.96 23.27
N LEU A 179 17.65 37.02 22.09
CA LEU A 179 18.04 38.31 21.48
C LEU A 179 16.96 38.81 20.52
N ASP A 180 16.57 40.07 20.73
CA ASP A 180 15.67 40.85 19.88
C ASP A 180 16.00 40.65 18.38
N PRO A 181 15.01 40.61 17.47
CA PRO A 181 15.24 40.42 16.04
C PRO A 181 16.22 41.43 15.44
N ASP A 182 16.27 42.64 15.99
CA ASP A 182 17.15 43.74 15.57
C ASP A 182 18.56 43.68 16.19
N LEU A 183 18.77 42.90 17.25
CA LEU A 183 20.07 42.71 17.91
C LEU A 183 20.82 41.44 17.45
N LYS A 184 20.19 40.58 16.64
CA LYS A 184 20.84 39.41 15.98
C LYS A 184 21.90 39.79 14.94
N TYR A 185 22.16 41.08 14.75
CA TYR A 185 22.98 41.62 13.65
C TYR A 185 24.12 42.54 14.10
N LYS A 186 24.68 42.35 15.29
CA LYS A 186 26.02 42.91 15.56
C LYS A 186 27.09 42.01 14.96
N LYS A 187 27.73 42.53 13.90
CA LYS A 187 28.94 42.03 13.23
C LYS A 187 29.83 41.24 14.20
N VAL A 188 29.73 39.92 14.15
CA VAL A 188 30.81 39.06 14.67
C VAL A 188 31.96 39.26 13.69
N LYS A 189 33.04 39.90 14.15
CA LYS A 189 34.28 40.01 13.38
C LYS A 189 34.70 38.59 12.98
N PRO A 190 34.99 38.32 11.70
CA PRO A 190 35.47 37.00 11.31
C PRO A 190 36.83 36.81 11.98
N SER A 191 36.90 35.91 12.97
CA SER A 191 38.20 35.40 13.39
C SER A 191 38.72 34.56 12.23
N ASN A 192 39.98 34.82 11.85
CA ASN A 192 40.70 34.18 10.75
C ASN A 192 40.99 32.69 11.03
N LEU A 193 39.96 31.89 11.23
CA LEU A 193 40.04 30.44 11.11
C LEU A 193 39.75 30.12 9.65
N PHE A 194 40.84 30.01 8.89
CA PHE A 194 40.87 29.40 7.56
C PHE A 194 40.31 27.97 7.68
N ILE A 195 38.98 27.84 7.63
CA ILE A 195 38.33 26.58 7.33
C ILE A 195 38.40 26.47 5.82
N ASN A 196 39.33 25.64 5.36
CA ASN A 196 39.39 25.21 3.97
C ASN A 196 37.97 24.95 3.47
N LYS A 197 37.54 25.76 2.50
CA LYS A 197 36.43 25.40 1.60
C LYS A 197 36.84 24.06 0.98
N THR A 198 36.39 22.96 1.57
CA THR A 198 36.25 21.74 0.79
C THR A 198 35.26 22.10 -0.30
N ASN A 199 35.71 21.98 -1.55
CA ASN A 199 34.87 22.09 -2.73
C ASN A 199 33.72 21.07 -2.61
N ASP A 200 32.65 21.44 -1.92
CA ASP A 200 31.40 20.68 -1.97
C ASP A 200 30.69 21.10 -3.26
N ASP A 201 31.13 20.52 -4.38
CA ASP A 201 30.48 20.57 -5.71
C ASP A 201 29.05 19.97 -5.72
N ASP A 202 28.45 19.76 -4.56
CA ASP A 202 27.20 19.00 -4.34
C ASP A 202 26.03 19.87 -3.86
N ASP A 203 26.25 21.17 -3.65
CA ASP A 203 25.21 22.17 -3.32
C ASP A 203 24.33 22.42 -4.55
N TRP A 204 23.05 22.08 -4.44
CA TRP A 204 22.11 22.16 -5.55
C TRP A 204 21.53 23.58 -5.65
N HIS A 205 21.73 24.26 -6.79
CA HIS A 205 21.34 25.66 -6.93
C HIS A 205 19.81 25.87 -6.88
N VAL A 206 19.36 26.68 -5.93
CA VAL A 206 17.96 27.06 -5.72
C VAL A 206 17.88 28.57 -5.52
N ARG A 207 16.99 29.25 -6.26
CA ARG A 207 16.80 30.70 -6.18
C ARG A 207 15.67 31.10 -5.24
N ASN A 208 14.55 30.38 -5.29
CA ASN A 208 13.33 30.73 -4.56
C ASN A 208 12.71 29.50 -3.93
N TYR A 209 12.03 29.67 -2.81
CA TYR A 209 11.28 28.60 -2.14
C TYR A 209 9.93 29.10 -1.63
N LEU A 210 8.98 28.18 -1.47
CA LEU A 210 7.70 28.46 -0.82
C LEU A 210 7.94 28.51 0.69
N SER A 211 7.78 29.69 1.29
CA SER A 211 7.76 29.85 2.74
C SER A 211 6.36 29.59 3.32
N GLY A 212 5.31 29.86 2.56
CA GLY A 212 3.93 29.53 2.94
C GLY A 212 3.14 29.19 1.69
N TRP A 213 1.89 28.73 1.86
CA TRP A 213 1.00 28.32 0.75
C TRP A 213 0.93 29.34 -0.39
N TYR A 214 1.04 30.64 -0.08
CA TYR A 214 0.98 31.74 -1.05
C TYR A 214 2.21 32.66 -1.03
N THR A 215 3.27 32.27 -0.31
CA THR A 215 4.42 33.16 -0.08
C THR A 215 5.69 32.56 -0.64
N VAL A 216 6.20 33.15 -1.71
CA VAL A 216 7.52 32.84 -2.30
C VAL A 216 8.57 33.74 -1.66
N ARG A 217 9.71 33.17 -1.24
CA ARG A 217 10.85 33.94 -0.73
C ARG A 217 12.14 33.54 -1.46
N PRO A 218 13.06 34.48 -1.69
CA PRO A 218 14.37 34.16 -2.23
C PRO A 218 15.20 33.40 -1.19
N VAL A 219 16.01 32.47 -1.68
CA VAL A 219 17.03 31.80 -0.86
C VAL A 219 18.15 32.80 -0.56
N ARG A 220 18.59 32.85 0.69
CA ARG A 220 19.71 33.70 1.13
C ARG A 220 20.99 32.86 1.21
N GLU A 221 22.12 33.45 0.88
CA GLU A 221 23.42 32.77 0.95
C GLU A 221 23.77 32.36 2.39
N THR A 222 24.03 31.07 2.58
CA THR A 222 24.37 30.46 3.87
C THR A 222 25.86 30.40 4.17
N GLY A 223 26.72 30.95 3.30
CA GLY A 223 28.18 30.90 3.44
C GLY A 223 28.74 31.55 4.73
N HIS A 224 27.90 32.26 5.48
CA HIS A 224 28.23 32.89 6.76
C HIS A 224 28.02 31.96 7.98
N TYR A 225 27.34 30.82 7.81
CA TYR A 225 27.12 29.86 8.89
C TYR A 225 28.20 28.78 8.90
N ASP A 226 28.61 28.37 10.09
CA ASP A 226 29.53 27.24 10.23
C ASP A 226 28.88 25.97 9.65
N GLN A 227 29.55 25.37 8.66
CA GLN A 227 29.22 24.09 8.04
C GLN A 227 29.00 22.99 9.09
N LYS A 228 29.74 23.02 10.20
CA LYS A 228 29.55 22.06 11.31
C LYS A 228 28.21 22.27 12.01
N ALA A 229 27.81 23.52 12.27
CA ALA A 229 26.53 23.84 12.89
C ALA A 229 25.35 23.43 11.99
N LEU A 230 25.45 23.66 10.67
CA LEU A 230 24.43 23.20 9.71
C LEU A 230 24.30 21.66 9.70
N LYS A 231 25.43 20.95 9.69
CA LYS A 231 25.45 19.47 9.76
C LYS A 231 24.83 18.95 11.06
N MET A 232 25.08 19.61 12.19
CA MET A 232 24.46 19.26 13.49
C MET A 232 22.93 19.46 13.48
N VAL A 233 22.44 20.56 12.90
CA VAL A 233 20.99 20.79 12.74
C VAL A 233 20.34 19.71 11.89
N PHE A 234 20.98 19.30 10.79
CA PHE A 234 20.45 18.21 9.97
C PHE A 234 20.47 16.87 10.71
N ALA A 235 21.56 16.54 11.41
CA ALA A 235 21.66 15.30 12.17
C ALA A 235 20.55 15.18 13.23
N GLN A 236 20.28 16.24 14.00
CA GLN A 236 19.20 16.22 14.99
C GLN A 236 17.82 16.05 14.34
N ASN A 237 17.56 16.76 13.25
CA ASN A 237 16.28 16.62 12.54
C ASN A 237 16.13 15.26 11.86
N HIS A 238 17.23 14.61 11.44
CA HIS A 238 17.22 13.23 10.95
C HIS A 238 16.88 12.25 12.07
N VAL A 239 17.46 12.39 13.26
CA VAL A 239 17.12 11.55 14.42
C VAL A 239 15.64 11.68 14.78
N ASN A 240 15.11 12.90 14.84
CA ASN A 240 13.68 13.12 15.09
C ASN A 240 12.80 12.41 14.05
N ALA A 241 13.23 12.41 12.80
CA ALA A 241 12.48 11.79 11.71
C ALA A 241 12.54 10.25 11.79
N LEU A 242 13.69 9.67 12.15
CA LEU A 242 13.85 8.24 12.44
C LEU A 242 12.99 7.77 13.61
N VAL A 243 12.82 8.61 14.65
CA VAL A 243 11.93 8.28 15.78
C VAL A 243 10.47 8.16 15.35
N ILE A 244 9.98 9.05 14.48
CA ILE A 244 8.61 8.93 13.94
C ILE A 244 8.47 7.67 13.10
N GLU A 245 9.44 7.39 12.23
CA GLU A 245 9.45 6.18 11.42
C GLU A 245 9.38 4.91 12.30
N LEU A 246 10.14 4.89 13.41
CA LEU A 246 10.10 3.79 14.38
C LEU A 246 8.74 3.67 15.08
N ILE A 247 8.16 4.78 15.55
CA ILE A 247 6.83 4.78 16.19
C ILE A 247 5.76 4.27 15.21
N PHE A 248 5.83 4.72 13.95
CA PHE A 248 4.94 4.27 12.89
C PHE A 248 5.08 2.76 12.64
N PHE A 249 6.32 2.26 12.54
CA PHE A 249 6.59 0.84 12.36
C PHE A 249 6.07 -0.03 13.54
N ILE A 250 6.30 0.40 14.78
CA ILE A 250 5.77 -0.27 15.98
C ILE A 250 4.24 -0.28 15.97
N THR A 251 3.61 0.83 15.57
CA THR A 251 2.14 0.93 15.48
C THR A 251 1.58 -0.08 14.48
N LEU A 252 2.24 -0.27 13.33
CA LEU A 252 1.83 -1.26 12.33
C LEU A 252 1.94 -2.69 12.84
N ILE A 253 3.04 -3.02 13.51
CA ILE A 253 3.20 -4.34 14.14
C ILE A 253 2.10 -4.55 15.19
N GLY A 254 1.84 -3.54 16.03
CA GLY A 254 0.78 -3.58 17.04
C GLY A 254 -0.62 -3.80 16.45
N LEU A 255 -0.95 -3.11 15.36
CA LEU A 255 -2.22 -3.32 14.64
C LEU A 255 -2.33 -4.74 14.07
N SER A 256 -1.23 -5.29 13.57
CA SER A 256 -1.20 -6.67 13.04
C SER A 256 -1.43 -7.72 14.12
N PHE A 257 -0.95 -7.51 15.36
CA PHE A 257 -1.19 -8.43 16.47
C PHE A 257 -2.63 -8.38 17.01
N LEU A 258 -3.40 -7.36 16.63
CA LEU A 258 -4.76 -7.14 17.11
C LEU A 258 -5.82 -7.45 16.04
N ASP A 259 -5.43 -8.04 14.90
CA ASP A 259 -6.30 -8.27 13.74
C ASP A 259 -7.46 -9.25 14.00
N ASP A 260 -7.33 -10.10 15.03
CA ASP A 260 -8.41 -10.93 15.57
C ASP A 260 -9.64 -10.10 15.93
N TYR A 261 -9.45 -8.87 16.42
CA TYR A 261 -10.51 -7.96 16.80
C TYR A 261 -10.98 -7.12 15.61
N VAL A 262 -12.28 -7.15 15.33
CA VAL A 262 -12.94 -6.50 14.18
C VAL A 262 -12.67 -4.98 14.07
N ILE A 263 -12.36 -4.30 15.18
CA ILE A 263 -12.06 -2.86 15.22
C ILE A 263 -10.67 -2.54 14.66
N PHE A 264 -9.72 -3.47 14.73
CA PHE A 264 -8.35 -3.24 14.23
C PHE A 264 -8.16 -3.69 12.78
N ARG A 265 -9.20 -4.28 12.17
CA ARG A 265 -9.23 -4.63 10.75
C ARG A 265 -9.49 -3.40 9.89
N ILE A 266 -8.42 -2.64 9.64
CA ILE A 266 -8.46 -1.48 8.76
C ILE A 266 -8.76 -1.88 7.30
N PRO A 267 -9.28 -0.94 6.47
CA PRO A 267 -9.52 -1.22 5.05
C PRO A 267 -8.28 -1.70 4.32
N ALA A 268 -8.42 -2.67 3.43
CA ALA A 268 -7.31 -3.26 2.69
C ALA A 268 -6.49 -2.23 1.88
N GLY A 269 -7.15 -1.21 1.31
CA GLY A 269 -6.45 -0.10 0.64
C GLY A 269 -5.57 0.71 1.58
N ALA A 270 -5.99 0.92 2.84
CA ALA A 270 -5.19 1.58 3.86
C ALA A 270 -3.96 0.72 4.21
N SER A 271 -4.15 -0.59 4.42
CA SER A 271 -3.04 -1.52 4.64
C SER A 271 -2.02 -1.50 3.50
N MET A 272 -2.49 -1.40 2.24
CA MET A 272 -1.59 -1.30 1.09
C MET A 272 -0.81 0.01 1.07
N LEU A 273 -1.44 1.15 1.39
CA LEU A 273 -0.73 2.44 1.53
C LEU A 273 0.36 2.38 2.61
N LEU A 274 0.06 1.71 3.73
CA LEU A 274 1.01 1.52 4.83
C LEU A 274 2.17 0.60 4.42
N LEU A 275 1.91 -0.48 3.67
CA LEU A 275 2.94 -1.34 3.09
C LEU A 275 3.87 -0.54 2.15
N PHE A 276 3.32 0.28 1.25
CA PHE A 276 4.13 1.14 0.39
C PHE A 276 4.94 2.16 1.18
N SER A 277 4.40 2.67 2.29
CA SER A 277 5.13 3.54 3.21
C SER A 277 6.34 2.81 3.80
N ILE A 278 6.18 1.58 4.29
CA ILE A 278 7.29 0.75 4.79
C ILE A 278 8.34 0.52 3.69
N ILE A 279 7.92 0.18 2.48
CA ILE A 279 8.85 -0.04 1.37
C ILE A 279 9.65 1.23 1.06
N ILE A 280 8.98 2.39 0.97
CA ILE A 280 9.66 3.68 0.72
C ILE A 280 10.67 3.99 1.84
N MET A 281 10.29 3.80 3.10
CA MET A 281 11.15 4.00 4.26
C MET A 281 12.38 3.08 4.21
N PHE A 282 12.18 1.78 3.95
CA PHE A 282 13.26 0.81 3.84
C PHE A 282 14.22 1.14 2.70
N LEU A 283 13.70 1.45 1.50
CA LEU A 283 14.51 1.86 0.36
C LEU A 283 15.24 3.17 0.63
N GLY A 284 14.62 4.07 1.38
CA GLY A 284 15.21 5.29 1.91
C GLY A 284 16.43 5.04 2.77
N ALA A 285 16.27 4.23 3.82
CA ALA A 285 17.36 3.84 4.71
C ALA A 285 18.49 3.13 3.96
N PHE A 286 18.14 2.20 3.06
CA PHE A 286 19.10 1.48 2.22
C PHE A 286 19.89 2.43 1.31
N ALA A 287 19.22 3.37 0.64
CA ALA A 287 19.86 4.39 -0.19
C ALA A 287 20.74 5.33 0.63
N TYR A 288 20.34 5.66 1.86
CA TYR A 288 21.11 6.51 2.76
C TYR A 288 22.41 5.83 3.23
N TRP A 289 22.35 4.57 3.66
CA TRP A 289 23.52 3.84 4.17
C TRP A 289 24.51 3.44 3.07
N LEU A 290 24.03 2.98 1.92
CA LEU A 290 24.89 2.41 0.89
C LEU A 290 25.36 3.43 -0.15
N ARG A 291 24.81 4.65 -0.14
CA ARG A 291 25.21 5.77 -1.01
C ARG A 291 25.33 5.33 -2.48
N GLY A 292 26.51 5.47 -3.09
CA GLY A 292 26.76 5.12 -4.50
C GLY A 292 26.65 3.62 -4.79
N TRP A 293 26.84 2.75 -3.79
CA TRP A 293 26.79 1.29 -3.95
C TRP A 293 25.38 0.72 -3.95
N ARG A 294 24.35 1.55 -3.69
CA ARG A 294 22.96 1.08 -3.53
C ARG A 294 22.47 0.18 -4.67
N TYR A 295 22.75 0.52 -5.94
CA TYR A 295 22.26 -0.29 -7.05
C TYR A 295 22.95 -1.65 -7.13
N PHE A 296 24.27 -1.67 -6.93
CA PHE A 296 25.05 -2.89 -6.90
C PHE A 296 24.59 -3.82 -5.77
N VAL A 297 24.48 -3.29 -4.55
CA VAL A 297 24.05 -4.07 -3.38
C VAL A 297 22.60 -4.51 -3.51
N MET A 298 21.71 -3.71 -4.14
CA MET A 298 20.33 -4.13 -4.40
C MET A 298 20.27 -5.30 -5.38
N ILE A 299 21.05 -5.27 -6.46
CA ILE A 299 21.14 -6.39 -7.41
C ILE A 299 21.70 -7.63 -6.70
N LEU A 300 22.78 -7.46 -5.92
CA LEU A 300 23.36 -8.55 -5.15
C LEU A 300 22.37 -9.13 -4.14
N PHE A 301 21.61 -8.28 -3.44
CA PHE A 301 20.55 -8.69 -2.53
C PHE A 301 19.47 -9.49 -3.25
N LEU A 302 19.02 -9.06 -4.43
CA LEU A 302 18.04 -9.81 -5.23
C LEU A 302 18.58 -11.18 -5.67
N LEU A 303 19.86 -11.26 -6.07
CA LEU A 303 20.50 -12.52 -6.44
C LEU A 303 20.63 -13.46 -5.24
N ILE A 304 21.06 -12.94 -4.09
CA ILE A 304 21.15 -13.71 -2.84
C ILE A 304 19.75 -14.15 -2.40
N ALA A 305 18.76 -13.25 -2.39
CA ALA A 305 17.39 -13.59 -2.02
C ALA A 305 16.83 -14.68 -2.94
N ASN A 306 17.03 -14.57 -4.25
CA ASN A 306 16.63 -15.60 -5.21
C ASN A 306 17.31 -16.95 -4.94
N TYR A 307 18.62 -16.94 -4.64
CA TYR A 307 19.35 -18.15 -4.27
C TYR A 307 18.87 -18.75 -2.94
N VAL A 308 18.64 -17.93 -1.92
CA VAL A 308 18.18 -18.33 -0.59
C VAL A 308 16.77 -18.90 -0.65
N VAL A 309 15.86 -18.31 -1.42
CA VAL A 309 14.47 -18.79 -1.57
C VAL A 309 14.42 -20.16 -2.25
N GLN A 310 15.41 -20.51 -3.08
CA GLN A 310 15.50 -21.84 -3.69
C GLN A 310 16.00 -22.92 -2.72
N HIS A 311 16.55 -22.55 -1.55
CA HIS A 311 16.98 -23.55 -0.57
C HIS A 311 15.79 -24.17 0.15
N PRO A 312 15.77 -25.51 0.37
CA PRO A 312 14.66 -26.21 1.03
C PRO A 312 14.28 -25.68 2.42
N PHE A 313 15.21 -25.03 3.12
CA PHE A 313 14.96 -24.41 4.43
C PHE A 313 13.99 -23.22 4.36
N PHE A 314 13.99 -22.49 3.24
CA PHE A 314 13.11 -21.33 3.00
C PHE A 314 11.95 -21.68 2.06
N GLU A 315 11.88 -22.93 1.59
CA GLU A 315 10.77 -23.43 0.81
C GLU A 315 9.53 -23.58 1.72
N TYR A 316 8.69 -22.56 1.74
CA TYR A 316 7.41 -22.65 2.44
C TYR A 316 6.45 -23.54 1.64
N LYS A 317 6.31 -24.79 2.07
CA LYS A 317 5.40 -25.75 1.43
C LYS A 317 3.97 -25.46 1.86
N HIS A 318 3.16 -24.97 0.92
CA HIS A 318 1.71 -24.86 1.12
C HIS A 318 1.08 -26.25 1.09
N LEU A 319 0.98 -26.86 2.27
CA LEU A 319 0.30 -28.14 2.44
C LEU A 319 -1.21 -27.92 2.38
N ALA A 320 -1.90 -28.62 1.47
CA ALA A 320 -3.35 -28.64 1.48
C ALA A 320 -3.85 -29.31 2.77
N TYR A 321 -4.73 -28.61 3.46
CA TYR A 321 -5.29 -29.04 4.73
C TYR A 321 -6.01 -30.40 4.62
N GLY A 322 -5.80 -31.28 5.59
CA GLY A 322 -6.44 -32.59 5.66
C GLY A 322 -5.78 -33.69 4.81
N LEU A 323 -4.71 -33.39 4.07
CA LEU A 323 -3.89 -34.41 3.41
C LEU A 323 -2.73 -34.81 4.32
N ASP A 324 -2.42 -36.12 4.33
CA ASP A 324 -1.23 -36.65 4.97
C ASP A 324 -0.05 -36.55 4.02
N TYR A 325 0.98 -35.82 4.43
CA TYR A 325 2.20 -35.63 3.64
C TYR A 325 3.34 -36.56 4.05
N GLY A 326 3.14 -37.39 5.08
CA GLY A 326 4.11 -38.36 5.58
C GLY A 326 5.52 -37.80 5.86
N PRO A 327 6.46 -38.65 6.30
CA PRO A 327 7.87 -38.27 6.36
C PRO A 327 8.56 -38.34 4.99
N THR A 328 7.99 -39.08 4.03
CA THR A 328 8.55 -39.29 2.69
C THR A 328 7.53 -38.91 1.61
N PRO A 329 7.82 -37.92 0.76
CA PRO A 329 6.93 -37.56 -0.34
C PRO A 329 6.75 -38.72 -1.32
N SER A 330 5.52 -38.93 -1.78
CA SER A 330 5.24 -39.84 -2.89
C SER A 330 6.03 -39.43 -4.12
N LYS A 331 6.65 -40.41 -4.79
CA LYS A 331 7.42 -40.17 -6.02
C LYS A 331 6.45 -39.76 -7.14
N TYR A 332 6.62 -38.55 -7.66
CA TYR A 332 5.86 -38.06 -8.81
C TYR A 332 6.67 -38.27 -10.09
N ASN A 333 6.47 -39.42 -10.74
CA ASN A 333 7.04 -39.76 -12.05
C ASN A 333 6.10 -40.70 -12.81
N ASP A 334 6.32 -40.83 -14.11
CA ASP A 334 5.46 -41.61 -15.00
C ASP A 334 5.30 -43.06 -14.54
N TYR A 335 6.40 -43.71 -14.12
CA TYR A 335 6.36 -45.08 -13.60
C TYR A 335 5.45 -45.22 -12.37
N SER A 336 5.56 -44.29 -11.41
CA SER A 336 4.70 -44.27 -10.22
C SER A 336 3.24 -44.02 -10.59
N LEU A 337 2.94 -43.13 -11.54
CA LEU A 337 1.58 -42.88 -12.01
C LEU A 337 1.00 -44.09 -12.75
N GLU A 338 1.77 -44.70 -13.65
CA GLU A 338 1.36 -45.92 -14.38
C GLU A 338 1.12 -47.08 -13.42
N SER A 339 1.94 -47.20 -12.37
CA SER A 339 1.77 -48.25 -11.35
C SER A 339 0.46 -48.12 -10.54
N LEU A 340 -0.14 -46.92 -10.50
CA LEU A 340 -1.45 -46.70 -9.89
C LEU A 340 -2.60 -47.04 -10.85
N CYS A 341 -2.36 -47.08 -12.16
CA CYS A 341 -3.36 -47.39 -13.18
C CYS A 341 -3.47 -48.89 -13.47
N THR A 342 -3.46 -49.74 -12.44
CA THR A 342 -3.67 -51.19 -12.64
C THR A 342 -5.13 -51.49 -12.98
N LYS A 343 -5.36 -52.55 -13.77
CA LYS A 343 -6.73 -53.01 -14.09
C LYS A 343 -7.59 -53.24 -12.84
N LYS A 344 -6.98 -53.72 -11.75
CA LYS A 344 -7.67 -53.94 -10.48
C LYS A 344 -8.19 -52.61 -9.91
N ILE A 345 -7.31 -51.63 -9.74
CA ILE A 345 -7.67 -50.31 -9.20
C ILE A 345 -8.72 -49.63 -10.09
N ILE A 346 -8.56 -49.70 -11.41
CA ILE A 346 -9.53 -49.14 -12.36
C ILE A 346 -10.91 -49.80 -12.19
N ASN A 347 -10.97 -51.12 -12.04
CA ASN A 347 -12.24 -51.81 -11.83
C ASN A 347 -12.87 -51.47 -10.47
N GLU A 348 -12.06 -51.40 -9.41
CA GLU A 348 -12.50 -50.99 -8.07
C GLU A 348 -13.04 -49.55 -8.08
N ASP A 349 -12.39 -48.62 -8.79
CA ASP A 349 -12.84 -47.24 -8.98
C ASP A 349 -14.16 -47.17 -9.78
N ILE A 350 -14.31 -48.00 -10.81
CA ILE A 350 -15.56 -48.10 -11.58
C ILE A 350 -16.70 -48.61 -10.69
N GLU A 351 -16.46 -49.68 -9.92
CA GLU A 351 -17.45 -50.26 -9.01
C GLU A 351 -17.86 -49.24 -7.93
N SER A 352 -16.90 -48.55 -7.33
CA SER A 352 -17.15 -47.48 -6.37
C SER A 352 -17.93 -46.31 -6.98
N GLY A 353 -17.57 -45.90 -8.21
CA GLY A 353 -18.30 -44.88 -8.95
C GLY A 353 -19.76 -45.27 -9.22
N ILE A 354 -20.02 -46.53 -9.60
CA ILE A 354 -21.37 -47.06 -9.78
C ILE A 354 -22.15 -47.03 -8.46
N GLU A 355 -21.52 -47.42 -7.35
CA GLU A 355 -22.16 -47.37 -6.02
C GLU A 355 -22.56 -45.94 -5.64
N ILE A 356 -21.68 -44.95 -5.83
CA ILE A 356 -21.98 -43.53 -5.59
C ILE A 356 -23.18 -43.08 -6.42
N LEU A 357 -23.25 -43.49 -7.69
CA LEU A 357 -24.34 -43.12 -8.61
C LEU A 357 -25.68 -43.78 -8.24
N GLU A 358 -25.68 -45.05 -7.83
CA GLU A 358 -26.90 -45.73 -7.37
C GLU A 358 -27.38 -45.15 -6.03
N ASN A 359 -26.48 -44.80 -5.11
CA ASN A 359 -26.82 -44.09 -3.88
C ASN A 359 -27.44 -42.72 -4.17
N TRP A 360 -26.80 -41.92 -5.04
CA TRP A 360 -27.35 -40.63 -5.47
C TRP A 360 -28.74 -40.77 -6.10
N LYS A 361 -28.93 -41.77 -6.96
CA LYS A 361 -30.21 -42.06 -7.61
C LYS A 361 -31.29 -42.46 -6.61
N LYS A 362 -30.94 -43.26 -5.60
CA LYS A 362 -31.87 -43.66 -4.52
C LYS A 362 -32.36 -42.46 -3.72
N GLU A 363 -31.50 -41.50 -3.41
CA GLU A 363 -31.86 -40.27 -2.69
C GLU A 363 -32.64 -39.27 -3.56
N SER A 364 -32.28 -39.17 -4.84
CA SER A 364 -32.83 -38.19 -5.78
C SER A 364 -34.16 -38.62 -6.41
N ALA A 365 -34.38 -39.94 -6.56
CA ALA A 365 -35.59 -40.46 -7.17
C ALA A 365 -36.82 -40.28 -6.25
N THR A 366 -37.98 -40.11 -6.87
CA THR A 366 -39.27 -40.10 -6.18
C THR A 366 -40.23 -41.03 -6.89
N LYS A 367 -41.35 -41.41 -6.24
CA LYS A 367 -42.38 -42.24 -6.87
C LYS A 367 -42.92 -41.65 -8.19
N ILE A 368 -42.93 -40.31 -8.29
CA ILE A 368 -43.41 -39.56 -9.45
C ILE A 368 -42.27 -39.31 -10.47
N ASN A 369 -41.01 -39.32 -10.02
CA ASN A 369 -39.83 -39.12 -10.87
C ASN A 369 -38.78 -40.21 -10.60
N PRO A 370 -38.94 -41.42 -11.17
CA PRO A 370 -38.05 -42.55 -10.93
C PRO A 370 -36.69 -42.41 -11.63
N LYS A 371 -36.53 -41.46 -12.56
CA LYS A 371 -35.28 -41.17 -13.28
C LYS A 371 -34.97 -39.67 -13.18
N PRO A 372 -34.49 -39.19 -12.01
CA PRO A 372 -34.17 -37.79 -11.82
C PRO A 372 -33.04 -37.35 -12.77
N LYS A 373 -33.10 -36.09 -13.24
CA LYS A 373 -32.00 -35.51 -14.03
C LYS A 373 -30.83 -35.21 -13.11
N MET A 374 -29.67 -35.77 -13.40
CA MET A 374 -28.42 -35.44 -12.73
C MET A 374 -27.94 -34.07 -13.15
N ILE A 375 -27.54 -33.25 -12.17
CA ILE A 375 -26.98 -31.93 -12.38
C ILE A 375 -25.49 -31.95 -12.00
N LEU A 376 -24.66 -31.43 -12.89
CA LEU A 376 -23.24 -31.19 -12.67
C LEU A 376 -23.02 -29.68 -12.74
N ILE A 377 -22.55 -29.09 -11.65
CA ILE A 377 -22.30 -27.65 -11.57
C ILE A 377 -20.81 -27.42 -11.81
N ASN A 378 -20.48 -26.72 -12.89
CA ASN A 378 -19.11 -26.32 -13.21
C ASN A 378 -18.95 -24.80 -13.13
N SER A 379 -18.05 -24.35 -12.27
CA SER A 379 -17.92 -22.97 -11.83
C SER A 379 -16.61 -22.34 -12.29
N SER A 380 -16.67 -21.41 -13.24
CA SER A 380 -15.47 -20.68 -13.68
C SER A 380 -14.86 -19.81 -12.56
N GLY A 381 -13.56 -19.57 -12.62
CA GLY A 381 -12.89 -18.58 -11.77
C GLY A 381 -13.18 -17.13 -12.18
N GLY A 382 -12.90 -16.20 -11.27
CA GLY A 382 -13.04 -14.76 -11.53
C GLY A 382 -13.20 -13.89 -10.29
N GLY A 383 -12.55 -14.28 -9.19
CA GLY A 383 -12.61 -13.56 -7.91
C GLY A 383 -14.02 -13.37 -7.37
N VAL A 384 -14.21 -12.29 -6.61
CA VAL A 384 -15.47 -11.98 -5.92
C VAL A 384 -16.66 -11.88 -6.88
N ARG A 385 -16.45 -11.35 -8.10
CA ARG A 385 -17.51 -11.27 -9.12
C ARG A 385 -18.02 -12.65 -9.51
N SER A 386 -17.12 -13.60 -9.71
CA SER A 386 -17.51 -14.98 -10.03
C SER A 386 -18.18 -15.66 -8.84
N SER A 387 -17.74 -15.37 -7.62
CA SER A 387 -18.41 -15.85 -6.39
C SER A 387 -19.86 -15.38 -6.33
N LEU A 388 -20.10 -14.08 -6.47
CA LEU A 388 -21.44 -13.50 -6.44
C LEU A 388 -22.32 -14.05 -7.56
N TRP A 389 -21.81 -14.08 -8.79
CA TRP A 389 -22.53 -14.60 -9.94
C TRP A 389 -22.98 -16.04 -9.73
N ASN A 390 -22.09 -16.90 -9.21
CA ASN A 390 -22.44 -18.30 -8.95
C ASN A 390 -23.53 -18.47 -7.91
N VAL A 391 -23.46 -17.72 -6.81
CA VAL A 391 -24.51 -17.76 -5.77
C VAL A 391 -25.86 -17.37 -6.38
N LEU A 392 -25.90 -16.28 -7.15
CA LEU A 392 -27.13 -15.80 -7.78
C LEU A 392 -27.70 -16.79 -8.81
N VAL A 393 -26.84 -17.37 -9.64
CA VAL A 393 -27.26 -18.38 -10.63
C VAL A 393 -27.79 -19.63 -9.92
N MET A 394 -27.10 -20.14 -8.92
CA MET A 394 -27.56 -21.31 -8.15
C MET A 394 -28.88 -21.03 -7.43
N GLN A 395 -29.03 -19.86 -6.79
CA GLN A 395 -30.30 -19.44 -6.19
C GLN A 395 -31.43 -19.38 -7.22
N LYS A 396 -31.19 -18.79 -8.40
CA LYS A 396 -32.20 -18.67 -9.45
C LYS A 396 -32.59 -20.03 -10.03
N VAL A 397 -31.61 -20.88 -10.29
CA VAL A 397 -31.85 -22.25 -10.79
C VAL A 397 -32.60 -23.07 -9.75
N ASP A 398 -32.22 -22.99 -8.47
CA ASP A 398 -32.92 -23.71 -7.40
C ASP A 398 -34.38 -23.23 -7.23
N SER A 399 -34.62 -21.92 -7.37
CA SER A 399 -35.99 -21.37 -7.42
C SER A 399 -36.80 -21.98 -8.56
N ILE A 400 -36.24 -22.08 -9.78
CA ILE A 400 -36.91 -22.70 -10.94
C ILE A 400 -37.15 -24.20 -10.69
N LEU A 401 -36.22 -24.87 -10.02
CA LEU A 401 -36.31 -26.29 -9.64
C LEU A 401 -37.10 -26.53 -8.35
N LYS A 402 -37.74 -25.50 -7.79
CA LYS A 402 -38.56 -25.56 -6.57
C LYS A 402 -37.79 -26.16 -5.38
N GLY A 403 -36.53 -25.79 -5.20
CA GLY A 403 -35.68 -26.24 -4.09
C GLY A 403 -34.97 -27.58 -4.31
N ASN A 404 -35.05 -28.16 -5.52
CA ASN A 404 -34.46 -29.48 -5.82
C ASN A 404 -33.08 -29.41 -6.49
N LEU A 405 -32.45 -28.23 -6.62
CA LEU A 405 -31.14 -28.13 -7.28
C LEU A 405 -30.11 -29.02 -6.58
N MET A 406 -29.94 -28.82 -5.27
CA MET A 406 -28.91 -29.54 -4.51
C MET A 406 -29.20 -31.03 -4.40
N ARG A 407 -30.47 -31.41 -4.26
CA ARG A 407 -30.87 -32.82 -4.26
C ARG A 407 -30.46 -33.52 -5.55
N ASN A 408 -30.60 -32.86 -6.69
CA ASN A 408 -30.27 -33.42 -8.00
C ASN A 408 -28.81 -33.20 -8.41
N THR A 409 -28.00 -32.50 -7.61
CA THR A 409 -26.61 -32.20 -7.94
C THR A 409 -25.71 -33.33 -7.46
N ALA A 410 -25.01 -33.99 -8.40
CA ALA A 410 -24.06 -35.06 -8.09
C ALA A 410 -22.62 -34.54 -7.91
N LEU A 411 -22.28 -33.44 -8.59
CA LEU A 411 -20.94 -32.87 -8.54
C LEU A 411 -21.00 -31.34 -8.62
N ILE A 412 -20.19 -30.70 -7.78
CA ILE A 412 -19.83 -29.29 -7.90
C ILE A 412 -18.32 -29.22 -8.12
N THR A 413 -17.91 -28.68 -9.25
CA THR A 413 -16.51 -28.49 -9.63
C THR A 413 -16.27 -27.08 -10.18
N GLY A 414 -15.02 -26.65 -10.26
CA GLY A 414 -14.69 -25.32 -10.74
C GLY A 414 -13.36 -24.78 -10.23
N ALA A 415 -13.18 -23.47 -10.34
CA ALA A 415 -11.95 -22.79 -9.93
C ALA A 415 -12.20 -21.49 -9.14
N SER A 416 -11.27 -21.15 -8.25
CA SER A 416 -11.14 -19.82 -7.61
C SER A 416 -12.48 -19.28 -7.04
N GLY A 417 -12.83 -18.02 -7.31
CA GLY A 417 -14.05 -17.37 -6.83
C GLY A 417 -15.34 -18.14 -7.16
N GLY A 418 -15.41 -18.82 -8.31
CA GLY A 418 -16.57 -19.66 -8.63
C GLY A 418 -16.79 -20.76 -7.60
N MET A 419 -15.71 -21.45 -7.18
CA MET A 419 -15.79 -22.45 -6.12
C MET A 419 -16.15 -21.86 -4.77
N LEU A 420 -15.67 -20.65 -4.44
CA LEU A 420 -16.07 -19.96 -3.21
C LEU A 420 -17.59 -19.69 -3.19
N GLY A 421 -18.15 -19.19 -4.29
CA GLY A 421 -19.59 -18.95 -4.41
C GLY A 421 -20.41 -20.24 -4.33
N ALA A 422 -19.99 -21.30 -5.03
CA ALA A 422 -20.69 -22.58 -5.00
C ALA A 422 -20.61 -23.27 -3.63
N ALA A 423 -19.45 -23.22 -2.96
CA ALA A 423 -19.27 -23.72 -1.61
C ALA A 423 -20.12 -22.96 -0.59
N TYR A 424 -20.19 -21.62 -0.72
CA TYR A 424 -21.07 -20.80 0.10
C TYR A 424 -22.55 -21.20 -0.05
N TYR A 425 -23.04 -21.35 -1.28
CA TYR A 425 -24.42 -21.79 -1.52
C TYR A 425 -24.67 -23.19 -0.94
N ARG A 426 -23.75 -24.13 -1.14
CA ARG A 426 -23.83 -25.49 -0.55
C ARG A 426 -23.90 -25.44 0.97
N GLU A 427 -23.14 -24.55 1.61
CA GLU A 427 -23.16 -24.39 3.07
C GLU A 427 -24.51 -23.83 3.56
N LEU A 428 -25.09 -22.85 2.86
CA LEU A 428 -26.45 -22.38 3.15
C LEU A 428 -27.48 -23.51 3.04
N TYR A 429 -27.35 -24.37 2.04
CA TYR A 429 -28.21 -25.54 1.90
C TYR A 429 -28.06 -26.53 3.08
N LEU A 430 -26.83 -26.79 3.52
CA LEU A 430 -26.59 -27.64 4.70
C LEU A 430 -27.22 -27.05 5.96
N LYS A 431 -27.04 -25.74 6.19
CA LYS A 431 -27.68 -25.02 7.30
C LYS A 431 -29.20 -25.13 7.27
N LYS A 432 -29.80 -25.00 6.09
CA LYS A 432 -31.24 -25.23 5.87
C LYS A 432 -31.67 -26.63 6.32
N LEU A 433 -30.91 -27.67 5.92
CA LEU A 433 -31.20 -29.05 6.30
C LEU A 433 -31.09 -29.29 7.82
N LYS A 434 -30.21 -28.55 8.50
CA LYS A 434 -30.07 -28.56 9.97
C LYS A 434 -31.14 -27.74 10.70
N GLY A 435 -32.07 -27.10 9.97
CA GLY A 435 -33.11 -26.25 10.56
C GLY A 435 -32.64 -24.87 10.99
N GLU A 436 -31.43 -24.46 10.61
CA GLU A 436 -30.95 -23.09 10.84
C GLU A 436 -31.70 -22.12 9.93
N LYS A 437 -31.93 -20.89 10.41
CA LYS A 437 -32.46 -19.83 9.57
C LYS A 437 -31.39 -19.42 8.56
N VAL A 438 -31.70 -19.63 7.29
CA VAL A 438 -30.94 -19.10 6.14
C VAL A 438 -31.77 -18.02 5.47
N ASN A 439 -31.10 -16.92 5.14
CA ASN A 439 -31.69 -15.72 4.55
C ASN A 439 -32.26 -15.94 3.15
#